data_AF-A0A412D728-F1
#
_entry.id   AF-A0A412D728-F1
#
_cell.length_a   1.000
_cell.length_b   1.000
_cell.length_c   1.000
_cell.angle_alpha   90.00
_cell.angle_beta   90.00
_cell.angle_gamma   90.00
#
_symmetry.space_group_name_H-M   'P 1'
#
loop_
_entity.id
_entity.type
_entity.pdbx_description
1 polymer ?
#
loop_
_entity_poly.entity_id
_entity_poly.type
_entity_poly.pdbx_seq_one_letter_code
_entity_poly.pdbx_strand_id
1 'polypeptide(L)'
;MKLGYKHSIILTLLLLAQMLMACNDNAKNTEIALVSDDAVSIGYGGGEELIKFICYDNWTISSDVSWITFGGPTEGSGNAIIKIHIEKNTSGGDRTGKLSITCGGNIKIIEIRQSIKTIDIEHKHPSILYTKEELLNIKQMVEGNSSASITTTYNNLMKRCNNALTYTATPYTGQDPTKFIEESYVPGSNSRDLALAYWFTGDKKYARKSIEIIEAWAKACKDISYVADAGSAMYLTRGMYPMVCAYDMLISENIMSDETKKNITDWFQVLYREGMISINLWEDNDYFNKQYYQNHLVAHSMGILMLGLVTDDDELVQFAIDSPANPRDVKELLSGCILMDGDTPCSREKAGSAPPVKGEIYDRYRHDTGPLKGLQYTHLTLTLLSTTARMCYNNGLDLFAYTAPTGENLRYCFEYYSDFYRSMDSCIKSGYYCGETERMTKAGDNPGMYEMGLRYYPDSEPIRQLINSGTFNRESSYMDLLGYTRLLSAEINE
;
A
#
# COMPACT_ATOMS: atom_id res chain seq x y z
N MET A 1 -13.21 4.73 -10.98
CA MET A 1 -14.62 5.12 -10.70
C MET A 1 -14.90 4.94 -9.20
N LYS A 2 -14.80 6.01 -8.38
CA LYS A 2 -15.08 5.98 -6.92
C LYS A 2 -16.59 6.17 -6.67
N LEU A 3 -17.21 5.29 -5.86
CA LEU A 3 -18.64 5.31 -5.51
C LEU A 3 -18.92 6.01 -4.18
N GLY A 4 -19.85 6.97 -4.20
CA GLY A 4 -21.08 6.86 -3.39
C GLY A 4 -21.15 7.39 -1.95
N TYR A 5 -20.08 7.59 -1.17
CA TYR A 5 -20.27 7.80 0.28
C TYR A 5 -20.21 9.23 0.83
N LYS A 6 -19.72 10.24 0.08
CA LYS A 6 -19.93 11.67 0.43
C LYS A 6 -21.40 12.14 0.34
N HIS A 7 -22.37 11.23 0.13
CA HIS A 7 -23.74 11.61 -0.19
C HIS A 7 -24.61 11.87 1.04
N SER A 8 -24.52 11.14 2.16
CA SER A 8 -25.56 11.22 3.20
C SER A 8 -25.51 12.48 4.08
N ILE A 9 -24.33 12.89 4.56
CA ILE A 9 -24.21 14.04 5.48
C ILE A 9 -24.36 15.37 4.72
N ILE A 10 -23.79 15.45 3.52
CA ILE A 10 -23.87 16.62 2.64
C ILE A 10 -25.30 16.83 2.14
N LEU A 11 -26.04 15.77 1.75
CA LEU A 11 -27.45 15.88 1.35
C LEU A 11 -28.34 16.36 2.51
N THR A 12 -28.03 15.94 3.74
CA THR A 12 -28.75 16.37 4.96
C THR A 12 -28.48 17.84 5.28
N LEU A 13 -27.23 18.31 5.13
CA LEU A 13 -26.86 19.72 5.27
C LEU A 13 -27.44 20.60 4.15
N LEU A 14 -27.50 20.10 2.91
CA LEU A 14 -28.17 20.73 1.77
C LEU A 14 -29.67 20.91 2.01
N LEU A 15 -30.35 19.88 2.55
CA LEU A 15 -31.77 19.95 2.92
C LEU A 15 -32.02 20.92 4.08
N LEU A 16 -31.12 20.99 5.07
CA LEU A 16 -31.19 21.96 6.18
C LEU A 16 -30.97 23.40 5.71
N ALA A 17 -30.05 23.64 4.78
CA ALA A 17 -29.83 24.96 4.19
C ALA A 17 -31.03 25.45 3.36
N GLN A 18 -31.75 24.53 2.69
CA GLN A 18 -33.00 24.83 1.99
C GLN A 18 -34.12 25.26 2.96
N MET A 19 -34.18 24.71 4.18
CA MET A 19 -35.21 25.06 5.17
C MET A 19 -34.99 26.44 5.83
N LEU A 20 -33.74 26.91 5.93
CA LEU A 20 -33.42 28.15 6.64
C LEU A 20 -33.58 29.43 5.80
N MET A 21 -33.66 29.33 4.47
CA MET A 21 -33.68 30.50 3.57
C MET A 21 -34.96 30.65 2.74
N ALA A 22 -36.00 29.85 2.99
CA ALA A 22 -37.32 29.99 2.38
C ALA A 22 -38.11 31.26 2.82
N CYS A 23 -37.44 32.25 3.42
CA CYS A 23 -38.03 33.49 3.89
C CYS A 23 -37.28 34.71 3.34
N ASN A 24 -37.31 34.94 2.01
CA ASN A 24 -37.34 36.28 1.43
C ASN A 24 -37.65 36.25 -0.08
N ASP A 25 -38.91 36.42 -0.45
CA ASP A 25 -39.34 36.53 -1.84
C ASP A 25 -39.04 37.93 -2.38
N ASN A 26 -37.99 38.08 -3.22
CA ASN A 26 -37.91 39.00 -4.39
C ASN A 26 -36.47 39.34 -4.89
N ALA A 27 -35.41 38.77 -4.35
CA ALA A 27 -34.07 38.88 -4.95
C ALA A 27 -33.68 37.57 -5.66
N LYS A 28 -33.39 37.62 -6.97
CA LYS A 28 -32.74 36.50 -7.67
C LYS A 28 -31.38 36.26 -7.01
N ASN A 29 -31.29 35.23 -6.17
CA ASN A 29 -30.02 34.82 -5.59
C ASN A 29 -29.21 34.08 -6.67
N THR A 30 -28.18 34.75 -7.16
CA THR A 30 -27.32 34.26 -8.25
C THR A 30 -25.97 33.79 -7.72
N GLU A 31 -25.80 33.67 -6.41
CA GLU A 31 -24.58 33.16 -5.78
C GLU A 31 -24.40 31.67 -6.09
N ILE A 32 -23.16 31.26 -6.32
CA ILE A 32 -22.77 29.86 -6.50
C ILE A 32 -21.86 29.48 -5.34
N ALA A 33 -22.31 28.53 -4.54
CA ALA A 33 -21.50 27.91 -3.49
C ALA A 33 -21.05 26.53 -3.95
N LEU A 34 -19.73 26.33 -4.04
CA LEU A 34 -19.16 25.02 -4.34
C LEU A 34 -19.24 24.14 -3.10
N VAL A 35 -19.69 22.90 -3.31
CA VAL A 35 -19.65 21.83 -2.31
C VAL A 35 -18.47 20.91 -2.58
N SER A 36 -18.03 20.82 -3.83
CA SER A 36 -16.75 20.22 -4.23
C SER A 36 -15.61 21.24 -4.12
N ASP A 37 -14.36 20.76 -4.20
CA ASP A 37 -13.18 21.62 -4.27
C ASP A 37 -13.19 22.47 -5.55
N ASP A 38 -12.55 23.64 -5.48
CA ASP A 38 -12.35 24.54 -6.63
C ASP A 38 -11.14 24.15 -7.49
N ALA A 39 -10.36 23.16 -7.05
CA ALA A 39 -9.30 22.51 -7.80
C ALA A 39 -9.34 20.99 -7.57
N VAL A 40 -9.26 20.21 -8.66
CA VAL A 40 -9.27 18.75 -8.62
C VAL A 40 -8.03 18.21 -9.34
N SER A 41 -7.29 17.36 -8.64
CA SER A 41 -6.11 16.66 -9.18
C SER A 41 -6.49 15.26 -9.65
N ILE A 42 -6.16 14.95 -10.90
CA ILE A 42 -6.53 13.70 -11.57
C ILE A 42 -5.27 13.04 -12.12
N GLY A 43 -5.17 11.72 -11.93
CA GLY A 43 -4.09 10.94 -12.52
C GLY A 43 -4.19 10.89 -14.04
N TYR A 44 -3.10 10.47 -14.69
CA TYR A 44 -3.05 10.39 -16.15
C TYR A 44 -4.13 9.50 -16.77
N GLY A 45 -4.63 8.48 -16.06
CA GLY A 45 -5.72 7.60 -16.51
C GLY A 45 -7.03 8.33 -16.83
N GLY A 46 -7.26 9.48 -16.19
CA GLY A 46 -8.54 10.18 -16.26
C GLY A 46 -9.60 9.49 -15.40
N GLY A 47 -10.85 9.53 -15.84
CA GLY A 47 -11.96 8.88 -15.15
C GLY A 47 -13.20 9.75 -15.02
N GLU A 48 -14.00 9.47 -13.99
CA GLU A 48 -15.23 10.22 -13.71
C GLU A 48 -15.06 11.03 -12.41
N GLU A 49 -15.55 12.26 -12.42
CA GLU A 49 -15.63 13.10 -11.22
C GLU A 49 -17.02 13.70 -11.03
N LEU A 50 -17.39 14.00 -9.79
CA LEU A 50 -18.67 14.61 -9.44
C LEU A 50 -18.46 16.05 -8.97
N ILE A 51 -18.93 17.00 -9.77
CA ILE A 51 -18.97 18.42 -9.42
C ILE A 51 -20.28 18.71 -8.69
N LYS A 52 -20.18 19.31 -7.50
CA LYS A 52 -21.34 19.56 -6.63
C LYS A 52 -21.39 21.04 -6.28
N PHE A 53 -22.52 21.68 -6.55
CA PHE A 53 -22.70 23.09 -6.23
C PHE A 53 -24.16 23.42 -5.91
N ILE A 54 -24.32 24.53 -5.19
CA ILE A 54 -25.58 25.16 -4.83
C ILE A 54 -25.71 26.42 -5.68
N CYS A 55 -26.83 26.57 -6.38
CA CYS A 55 -27.27 27.80 -7.05
C CYS A 55 -28.79 27.90 -6.83
N TYR A 56 -29.32 29.12 -6.82
CA TYR A 56 -30.72 29.40 -6.50
C TYR A 56 -31.50 29.99 -7.68
N ASP A 57 -30.88 30.01 -8.86
CA ASP A 57 -31.47 30.43 -10.14
C ASP A 57 -31.07 29.42 -11.24
N ASN A 58 -31.31 29.77 -12.49
CA ASN A 58 -30.84 29.01 -13.63
C ASN A 58 -29.32 29.11 -13.76
N TRP A 59 -28.69 27.97 -14.03
CA TRP A 59 -27.25 27.84 -14.20
C TRP A 59 -26.90 27.16 -15.52
N THR A 60 -25.68 27.42 -15.99
CA THR A 60 -25.02 26.68 -17.07
C THR A 60 -23.62 26.27 -16.62
N ILE A 61 -23.14 25.11 -17.04
CA ILE A 61 -21.76 24.65 -16.84
C ILE A 61 -21.12 24.36 -18.21
N SER A 62 -19.88 24.79 -18.39
CA SER A 62 -19.12 24.57 -19.62
C SER A 62 -17.67 24.20 -19.30
N SER A 63 -16.99 23.52 -20.22
CA SER A 63 -15.55 23.28 -20.17
C SER A 63 -14.86 24.06 -21.28
N ASP A 64 -13.66 24.57 -21.01
CA ASP A 64 -12.80 25.22 -22.00
C ASP A 64 -11.96 24.23 -22.83
N VAL A 65 -12.04 22.93 -22.53
CA VAL A 65 -11.26 21.86 -23.16
C VAL A 65 -12.16 20.71 -23.62
N SER A 66 -11.73 20.00 -24.66
CA SER A 66 -12.51 18.89 -25.24
C SER A 66 -12.36 17.56 -24.51
N TRP A 67 -11.28 17.38 -23.76
CA TRP A 67 -10.98 16.14 -23.02
C TRP A 67 -11.75 16.03 -21.69
N ILE A 68 -12.56 17.04 -21.36
CA ILE A 68 -13.54 16.98 -20.28
C ILE A 68 -14.93 17.06 -20.90
N THR A 69 -15.76 16.04 -20.67
CA THR A 69 -17.13 15.98 -21.16
C THR A 69 -18.11 15.81 -19.99
N PHE A 70 -19.39 16.12 -20.22
CA PHE A 70 -20.43 16.05 -19.19
C PHE A 70 -21.30 14.82 -19.39
N GLY A 71 -21.46 14.02 -18.35
CA GLY A 71 -22.36 12.86 -18.31
C GLY A 71 -23.79 13.21 -17.87
N GLY A 72 -24.09 14.50 -17.72
CA GLY A 72 -25.38 15.03 -17.28
C GLY A 72 -25.69 16.38 -17.94
N PRO A 73 -26.82 17.03 -17.58
CA PRO A 73 -27.22 18.29 -18.20
C PRO A 73 -26.22 19.40 -17.93
N THR A 74 -25.91 20.20 -18.96
CA THR A 74 -25.01 21.37 -18.87
C THR A 74 -25.75 22.66 -18.52
N GLU A 75 -27.05 22.59 -18.31
CA GLU A 75 -27.91 23.68 -17.85
C GLU A 75 -29.00 23.15 -16.94
N GLY A 76 -29.49 23.99 -16.03
CA GLY A 76 -30.53 23.60 -15.09
C GLY A 76 -30.92 24.74 -14.15
N SER A 77 -31.65 24.40 -13.09
CA SER A 77 -32.07 25.35 -12.06
C SER A 77 -31.91 24.72 -10.68
N GLY A 78 -31.52 25.51 -9.70
CA GLY A 78 -31.30 25.03 -8.33
C GLY A 78 -29.97 24.27 -8.16
N ASN A 79 -29.89 23.45 -7.12
CA ASN A 79 -28.69 22.67 -6.78
C ASN A 79 -28.39 21.60 -7.83
N ALA A 80 -27.11 21.29 -8.05
CA ALA A 80 -26.72 20.31 -9.06
C ALA A 80 -25.57 19.39 -8.60
N ILE A 81 -25.62 18.15 -9.10
CA ILE A 81 -24.53 17.18 -9.08
C ILE A 81 -24.26 16.80 -10.53
N ILE A 82 -23.14 17.28 -11.06
CA ILE A 82 -22.76 17.08 -12.46
C ILE A 82 -21.63 16.07 -12.51
N LYS A 83 -21.87 14.95 -13.20
CA LYS A 83 -20.81 14.02 -13.54
C LYS A 83 -20.02 14.54 -14.73
N ILE A 84 -18.70 14.62 -14.59
CA ILE A 84 -17.77 14.88 -15.69
C ILE A 84 -17.01 13.60 -16.01
N HIS A 85 -16.64 13.44 -17.28
CA HIS A 85 -15.73 12.41 -17.77
C HIS A 85 -14.46 13.09 -18.27
N ILE A 86 -13.32 12.63 -17.77
CA ILE A 86 -11.99 13.14 -18.09
C ILE A 86 -11.27 12.05 -18.88
N GLU A 87 -10.89 12.35 -20.11
CA GLU A 87 -10.15 11.40 -20.94
C GLU A 87 -8.75 11.15 -20.39
N LYS A 88 -8.15 10.01 -20.75
CA LYS A 88 -6.75 9.69 -20.45
C LYS A 88 -5.81 10.77 -21.01
N ASN A 89 -4.83 11.20 -20.22
CA ASN A 89 -3.77 12.08 -20.68
C ASN A 89 -2.70 11.25 -21.40
N THR A 90 -2.70 11.35 -22.73
CA THR A 90 -1.69 10.77 -23.62
C THR A 90 -0.71 11.82 -24.16
N SER A 91 -0.82 13.06 -23.67
CA SER A 91 0.12 14.11 -24.04
C SER A 91 1.45 13.93 -23.30
N GLY A 92 2.51 14.59 -23.78
CA GLY A 92 3.83 14.54 -23.15
C GLY A 92 4.01 15.44 -21.93
N GLY A 93 2.94 16.05 -21.40
CA GLY A 93 3.01 16.98 -20.28
C GLY A 93 1.70 17.06 -19.48
N ASP A 94 1.80 17.60 -18.27
CA ASP A 94 0.62 17.86 -17.44
C ASP A 94 -0.31 18.82 -18.19
N ARG A 95 -1.62 18.65 -18.01
CA ARG A 95 -2.62 19.49 -18.67
C ARG A 95 -3.66 20.00 -17.68
N THR A 96 -4.16 21.20 -17.95
CA THR A 96 -5.16 21.87 -17.11
C THR A 96 -6.36 22.27 -17.96
N GLY A 97 -7.55 22.04 -17.43
CA GLY A 97 -8.83 22.50 -17.98
C GLY A 97 -9.62 23.24 -16.91
N LYS A 98 -10.58 24.07 -17.32
CA LYS A 98 -11.44 24.86 -16.44
C LYS A 98 -12.90 24.58 -16.73
N LEU A 99 -13.65 24.34 -15.66
CA LEU A 99 -15.11 24.29 -15.70
C LEU A 99 -15.65 25.65 -15.23
N SER A 100 -16.50 26.26 -16.05
CA SER A 100 -17.15 27.54 -15.73
C SER A 100 -18.62 27.31 -15.44
N ILE A 101 -19.02 27.49 -14.17
CA ILE A 101 -20.41 27.47 -13.72
C ILE A 101 -20.89 28.92 -13.69
N THR A 102 -21.95 29.22 -14.44
CA THR A 102 -22.56 30.56 -14.49
C THR A 102 -23.96 30.50 -13.91
N CYS A 103 -24.31 31.42 -13.02
CA CYS A 103 -25.63 31.58 -12.39
C CYS A 103 -25.90 33.10 -12.41
N GLY A 104 -26.81 33.57 -13.26
CA GLY A 104 -26.98 35.00 -13.53
C GLY A 104 -25.70 35.66 -14.10
N GLY A 105 -25.15 36.63 -13.37
CA GLY A 105 -23.88 37.30 -13.71
C GLY A 105 -22.65 36.75 -13.00
N ASN A 106 -22.81 35.79 -12.09
CA ASN A 106 -21.70 35.23 -11.32
C ASN A 106 -21.13 34.00 -12.01
N ILE A 107 -19.80 33.87 -11.94
CA ILE A 107 -19.06 32.74 -12.47
C ILE A 107 -18.23 32.11 -11.35
N LYS A 108 -18.32 30.79 -11.21
CA LYS A 108 -17.36 30.00 -10.43
C LYS A 108 -16.55 29.11 -11.37
N ILE A 109 -15.25 29.10 -11.13
CA ILE A 109 -14.30 28.32 -11.90
C ILE A 109 -13.85 27.15 -11.04
N ILE A 110 -13.81 25.96 -11.64
CA ILE A 110 -13.16 24.79 -11.07
C ILE A 110 -12.01 24.42 -11.99
N GLU A 111 -10.81 24.29 -11.43
CA GLU A 111 -9.62 23.90 -12.16
C GLU A 111 -9.44 22.37 -12.10
N ILE A 112 -9.34 21.72 -13.25
CA ILE A 112 -9.03 20.29 -13.37
C ILE A 112 -7.59 20.16 -13.83
N ARG A 113 -6.72 19.62 -12.97
CA ARG A 113 -5.31 19.34 -13.26
C ARG A 113 -5.15 17.85 -13.50
N GLN A 114 -4.60 17.49 -14.65
CA GLN A 114 -4.37 16.09 -15.00
C GLN A 114 -2.88 15.83 -15.24
N SER A 115 -2.32 14.88 -14.51
CA SER A 115 -0.91 14.51 -14.61
C SER A 115 -0.59 13.70 -15.86
N ILE A 116 0.69 13.56 -16.17
CA ILE A 116 1.20 12.53 -17.08
C ILE A 116 1.45 11.20 -16.38
N LYS A 117 1.72 10.16 -17.18
CA LYS A 117 2.36 8.94 -16.70
C LYS A 117 3.85 9.23 -16.47
N THR A 118 4.35 8.93 -15.28
CA THR A 118 5.77 9.07 -14.89
C THR A 118 6.41 7.74 -14.50
N ILE A 119 5.59 6.71 -14.29
CA ILE A 119 6.04 5.39 -13.84
C ILE A 119 5.87 4.39 -14.97
N ASP A 120 6.99 3.88 -15.46
CA ASP A 120 7.05 2.75 -16.37
C ASP A 120 7.56 1.53 -15.62
N ILE A 121 6.74 0.48 -15.62
CA ILE A 121 7.06 -0.81 -15.02
C ILE A 121 6.98 -1.91 -16.08
N GLU A 122 7.74 -2.97 -15.87
CA GLU A 122 7.70 -4.18 -16.70
C GLU A 122 6.75 -5.21 -16.08
N HIS A 123 5.56 -5.38 -16.66
CA HIS A 123 4.62 -6.42 -16.21
C HIS A 123 5.16 -7.81 -16.50
N LYS A 124 5.41 -8.55 -15.42
CA LYS A 124 5.84 -9.95 -15.47
C LYS A 124 5.41 -10.67 -14.20
N HIS A 125 5.24 -11.98 -14.31
CA HIS A 125 4.86 -12.84 -13.20
C HIS A 125 5.75 -14.09 -13.13
N PRO A 126 6.38 -14.37 -11.97
CA PRO A 126 6.28 -13.62 -10.73
C PRO A 126 7.14 -12.34 -10.70
N SER A 127 6.66 -11.33 -9.99
CA SER A 127 7.35 -10.07 -9.75
C SER A 127 7.09 -9.45 -8.38
N ILE A 128 6.17 -9.97 -7.56
CA ILE A 128 5.81 -9.33 -6.30
C ILE A 128 6.86 -9.60 -5.23
N LEU A 129 7.04 -10.88 -4.84
CA LEU A 129 8.02 -11.25 -3.82
C LEU A 129 9.32 -11.78 -4.40
N TYR A 130 9.27 -12.51 -5.51
CA TYR A 130 10.44 -13.05 -6.19
C TYR A 130 10.29 -12.85 -7.69
N THR A 131 11.42 -12.70 -8.39
CA THR A 131 11.43 -12.84 -9.85
C THR A 131 11.55 -14.32 -10.23
N LYS A 132 11.18 -14.66 -11.47
CA LYS A 132 11.42 -16.01 -12.02
C LYS A 132 12.89 -16.41 -11.94
N GLU A 133 13.79 -15.48 -12.22
CA GLU A 133 15.23 -15.70 -12.18
C GLU A 133 15.72 -16.03 -10.77
N GLU A 134 15.29 -15.27 -9.76
CA GLU A 134 15.60 -15.54 -8.36
C GLU A 134 15.16 -16.94 -7.93
N LEU A 135 13.94 -17.36 -8.32
CA LEU A 135 13.41 -18.69 -8.00
C LEU A 135 14.22 -19.81 -8.63
N LEU A 136 14.62 -19.64 -9.91
CA LEU A 136 15.46 -20.62 -10.62
C LEU A 136 16.87 -20.68 -10.03
N ASN A 137 17.45 -19.54 -9.65
CA ASN A 137 18.75 -19.49 -9.00
C ASN A 137 18.72 -20.20 -7.64
N ILE A 138 17.73 -19.91 -6.79
CA ILE A 138 17.58 -20.59 -5.49
C ILE A 138 17.41 -22.10 -5.69
N LYS A 139 16.60 -22.53 -6.67
CA LYS A 139 16.47 -23.94 -7.03
C LYS A 139 17.82 -24.58 -7.36
N GLN A 140 18.62 -23.94 -8.21
CA GLN A 140 19.95 -24.44 -8.58
C GLN A 140 20.88 -24.53 -7.36
N MET A 141 20.87 -23.53 -6.47
CA MET A 141 21.65 -23.56 -5.23
C MET A 141 21.25 -24.73 -4.32
N VAL A 142 19.96 -25.05 -4.23
CA VAL A 142 19.44 -26.17 -3.44
C VAL A 142 19.83 -27.51 -4.07
N GLU A 143 19.63 -27.67 -5.39
CA GLU A 143 19.98 -28.90 -6.12
C GLU A 143 21.48 -29.16 -6.12
N GLY A 144 22.29 -28.10 -6.23
CA GLY A 144 23.75 -28.17 -6.18
C GLY A 144 24.33 -28.21 -4.77
N ASN A 145 23.51 -28.06 -3.73
CA ASN A 145 23.93 -27.90 -2.33
C ASN A 145 25.04 -26.83 -2.17
N SER A 146 24.90 -25.71 -2.90
CA SER A 146 25.93 -24.67 -3.00
C SER A 146 26.06 -23.82 -1.73
N SER A 147 25.09 -23.88 -0.81
CA SER A 147 25.13 -23.18 0.47
C SER A 147 24.39 -23.97 1.56
N ALA A 148 25.11 -24.39 2.61
CA ALA A 148 24.53 -25.16 3.72
C ALA A 148 23.39 -24.41 4.44
N SER A 149 23.51 -23.08 4.55
CA SER A 149 22.47 -22.23 5.15
C SER A 149 21.19 -22.23 4.30
N ILE A 150 21.31 -22.07 2.97
CA ILE A 150 20.18 -22.14 2.03
C ILE A 150 19.55 -23.54 2.04
N THR A 151 20.35 -24.60 2.01
CA THR A 151 19.85 -25.99 2.10
C THR A 151 19.08 -26.22 3.39
N THR A 152 19.54 -25.70 4.53
CA THR A 152 18.84 -25.80 5.81
C THR A 152 17.51 -25.05 5.79
N THR A 153 17.48 -23.82 5.26
CA THR A 153 16.25 -23.05 5.07
C THR A 153 15.26 -23.75 4.14
N TYR A 154 15.74 -24.31 3.03
CA TYR A 154 14.92 -25.10 2.13
C TYR A 154 14.29 -26.30 2.84
N ASN A 155 15.06 -27.04 3.64
CA ASN A 155 14.52 -28.18 4.40
C ASN A 155 13.44 -27.74 5.41
N ASN A 156 13.61 -26.59 6.05
CA ASN A 156 12.59 -26.00 6.93
C ASN A 156 11.31 -25.66 6.15
N LEU A 157 11.45 -25.02 4.98
CA LEU A 157 10.35 -24.73 4.06
C LEU A 157 9.61 -26.01 3.66
N MET A 158 10.33 -27.05 3.22
CA MET A 158 9.73 -28.30 2.78
C MET A 158 8.99 -29.01 3.90
N LYS A 159 9.51 -28.99 5.14
CA LYS A 159 8.80 -29.51 6.32
C LYS A 159 7.47 -28.79 6.53
N ARG A 160 7.46 -27.45 6.42
CA ARG A 160 6.23 -26.65 6.54
C ARG A 160 5.23 -26.94 5.42
N CYS A 161 5.72 -27.05 4.18
CA CYS A 161 4.90 -27.34 3.01
C CYS A 161 4.28 -28.73 3.06
N ASN A 162 5.02 -29.74 3.48
CA ASN A 162 4.51 -31.10 3.63
C ASN A 162 3.38 -31.18 4.68
N ASN A 163 3.46 -30.38 5.75
CA ASN A 163 2.35 -30.25 6.71
C ASN A 163 1.15 -29.49 6.11
N ALA A 164 1.41 -28.46 5.29
CA ALA A 164 0.36 -27.67 4.66
C ALA A 164 -0.44 -28.45 3.59
N LEU A 165 0.08 -29.58 3.08
CA LEU A 165 -0.64 -30.43 2.13
C LEU A 165 -1.97 -30.98 2.68
N THR A 166 -2.10 -31.13 3.99
CA THR A 166 -3.33 -31.61 4.66
C THR A 166 -4.19 -30.48 5.22
N TYR A 167 -3.76 -29.22 5.08
CA TYR A 167 -4.51 -28.06 5.58
C TYR A 167 -5.86 -27.94 4.87
N THR A 168 -6.94 -27.67 5.61
CA THR A 168 -8.26 -27.37 5.04
C THR A 168 -8.54 -25.89 5.25
N ALA A 169 -8.82 -25.16 4.18
CA ALA A 169 -9.10 -23.73 4.26
C ALA A 169 -10.43 -23.48 4.97
N THR A 170 -10.43 -22.52 5.90
CA THR A 170 -11.62 -22.03 6.60
C THR A 170 -11.72 -20.52 6.43
N PRO A 171 -12.18 -20.02 5.27
CA PRO A 171 -12.21 -18.59 5.00
C PRO A 171 -13.09 -17.84 6.00
N TYR A 172 -12.61 -16.67 6.43
CA TYR A 172 -13.43 -15.75 7.22
C TYR A 172 -14.42 -15.01 6.32
N THR A 173 -15.72 -15.19 6.57
CA THR A 173 -16.80 -14.59 5.76
C THR A 173 -17.53 -13.44 6.45
N GLY A 174 -16.99 -12.91 7.55
CA GLY A 174 -17.55 -11.75 8.22
C GLY A 174 -17.04 -10.43 7.63
N GLN A 175 -17.50 -9.31 8.20
CA GLN A 175 -17.24 -7.97 7.68
C GLN A 175 -16.10 -7.22 8.40
N ASP A 176 -15.52 -7.76 9.47
CA ASP A 176 -14.48 -7.10 10.28
C ASP A 176 -13.08 -7.28 9.65
N PRO A 177 -12.42 -6.20 9.19
CA PRO A 177 -11.07 -6.29 8.63
C PRO A 177 -10.00 -6.77 9.61
N THR A 178 -10.16 -6.51 10.91
CA THR A 178 -9.22 -6.96 11.94
C THR A 178 -9.28 -8.48 12.06
N LYS A 179 -10.49 -9.03 12.08
CA LYS A 179 -10.66 -10.48 12.11
C LYS A 179 -10.21 -11.12 10.79
N PHE A 180 -10.46 -10.45 9.66
CA PHE A 180 -9.99 -10.91 8.36
C PHE A 180 -8.47 -11.11 8.33
N ILE A 181 -7.67 -10.13 8.78
CA ILE A 181 -6.22 -10.27 8.75
C ILE A 181 -5.72 -11.39 9.67
N GLU A 182 -6.28 -11.52 10.87
CA GLU A 182 -5.95 -12.62 11.81
C GLU A 182 -6.13 -13.99 11.16
N GLU A 183 -7.28 -14.21 10.51
CA GLU A 183 -7.63 -15.48 9.88
C GLU A 183 -6.88 -15.71 8.57
N SER A 184 -6.35 -14.65 7.94
CA SER A 184 -5.63 -14.73 6.66
C SER A 184 -4.17 -15.19 6.76
N TYR A 185 -3.51 -15.00 7.91
CA TYR A 185 -2.06 -15.20 8.00
C TYR A 185 -1.62 -16.63 7.69
N VAL A 186 -2.28 -17.63 8.29
CA VAL A 186 -1.96 -19.05 8.09
C VAL A 186 -2.23 -19.50 6.65
N PRO A 187 -3.44 -19.31 6.07
CA PRO A 187 -3.70 -19.72 4.69
C PRO A 187 -2.85 -18.95 3.67
N GLY A 188 -2.62 -17.65 3.89
CA GLY A 188 -1.71 -16.87 3.05
C GLY A 188 -0.28 -17.41 3.09
N SER A 189 0.27 -17.60 4.28
CA SER A 189 1.61 -18.18 4.49
C SER A 189 1.74 -19.56 3.85
N ASN A 190 0.76 -20.45 4.06
CA ASN A 190 0.73 -21.78 3.46
C ASN A 190 0.71 -21.70 1.93
N SER A 191 -0.12 -20.82 1.36
CA SER A 191 -0.21 -20.65 -0.09
C SER A 191 1.12 -20.21 -0.69
N ARG A 192 1.78 -19.19 -0.10
CA ARG A 192 3.08 -18.69 -0.56
C ARG A 192 4.15 -19.78 -0.51
N ASP A 193 4.25 -20.46 0.61
CA ASP A 193 5.30 -21.45 0.82
C ASP A 193 5.12 -22.69 -0.06
N LEU A 194 3.86 -23.13 -0.26
CA LEU A 194 3.53 -24.17 -1.22
C LEU A 194 3.88 -23.77 -2.66
N ALA A 195 3.68 -22.50 -3.04
CA ALA A 195 4.10 -22.01 -4.35
C ALA A 195 5.64 -22.04 -4.48
N LEU A 196 6.39 -21.63 -3.45
CA LEU A 196 7.86 -21.76 -3.43
C LEU A 196 8.32 -23.22 -3.54
N ALA A 197 7.69 -24.14 -2.79
CA ALA A 197 7.98 -25.56 -2.87
C ALA A 197 7.73 -26.11 -4.29
N TYR A 198 6.70 -25.65 -4.98
CA TYR A 198 6.50 -25.97 -6.40
C TYR A 198 7.67 -25.46 -7.26
N TRP A 199 8.08 -24.20 -7.12
CA TRP A 199 9.19 -23.64 -7.89
C TRP A 199 10.51 -24.40 -7.68
N PHE A 200 10.79 -24.84 -6.46
CA PHE A 200 12.02 -25.57 -6.15
C PHE A 200 11.97 -27.04 -6.57
N THR A 201 10.81 -27.69 -6.51
CA THR A 201 10.70 -29.15 -6.75
C THR A 201 10.14 -29.53 -8.12
N GLY A 202 9.37 -28.65 -8.75
CA GLY A 202 8.53 -28.96 -9.92
C GLY A 202 7.31 -29.84 -9.61
N ASP A 203 7.08 -30.25 -8.36
CA ASP A 203 5.98 -31.15 -8.00
C ASP A 203 4.65 -30.37 -7.92
N LYS A 204 3.78 -30.65 -8.91
CA LYS A 204 2.47 -29.98 -9.06
C LYS A 204 1.55 -30.15 -7.85
N LYS A 205 1.79 -31.09 -6.94
CA LYS A 205 0.96 -31.23 -5.73
C LYS A 205 1.00 -29.97 -4.85
N TYR A 206 2.16 -29.30 -4.76
CA TYR A 206 2.30 -28.11 -3.95
C TYR A 206 1.56 -26.92 -4.59
N ALA A 207 1.73 -26.70 -5.90
CA ALA A 207 0.99 -25.69 -6.64
C ALA A 207 -0.53 -25.90 -6.55
N ARG A 208 -1.00 -27.13 -6.79
CA ARG A 208 -2.43 -27.46 -6.70
C ARG A 208 -3.00 -27.16 -5.32
N LYS A 209 -2.26 -27.50 -4.25
CA LYS A 209 -2.71 -27.20 -2.88
C LYS A 209 -2.72 -25.71 -2.59
N SER A 210 -1.72 -24.97 -3.06
CA SER A 210 -1.69 -23.51 -2.95
C SER A 210 -2.94 -22.90 -3.61
N ILE A 211 -3.21 -23.29 -4.87
CA ILE A 211 -4.37 -22.84 -5.63
C ILE A 211 -5.69 -23.18 -4.93
N GLU A 212 -5.83 -24.40 -4.40
CA GLU A 212 -7.01 -24.84 -3.64
C GLU A 212 -7.32 -23.90 -2.47
N ILE A 213 -6.29 -23.50 -1.70
CA ILE A 213 -6.44 -22.61 -0.55
C ILE A 213 -6.85 -21.21 -1.00
N ILE A 214 -6.20 -20.67 -2.05
CA ILE A 214 -6.50 -19.34 -2.61
C ILE A 214 -7.93 -19.29 -3.16
N GLU A 215 -8.31 -20.31 -3.92
CA GLU A 215 -9.63 -20.37 -4.55
C GLU A 215 -10.76 -20.52 -3.52
N ALA A 216 -10.54 -21.29 -2.44
CA ALA A 216 -11.51 -21.42 -1.36
C ALA A 216 -11.81 -20.06 -0.71
N TRP A 217 -10.79 -19.25 -0.45
CA TRP A 217 -10.96 -17.90 0.07
C TRP A 217 -11.61 -16.96 -0.95
N ALA A 218 -11.15 -16.99 -2.20
CA ALA A 218 -11.71 -16.16 -3.27
C ALA A 218 -13.21 -16.38 -3.45
N LYS A 219 -13.65 -17.65 -3.51
CA LYS A 219 -15.07 -18.01 -3.64
C LYS A 219 -15.90 -17.56 -2.44
N ALA A 220 -15.35 -17.63 -1.23
CA ALA A 220 -16.04 -17.27 -0.01
C ALA A 220 -16.12 -15.75 0.22
N CYS A 221 -15.16 -14.98 -0.28
CA CYS A 221 -15.00 -13.57 0.05
C CYS A 221 -15.38 -12.60 -1.09
N LYS A 222 -15.60 -13.07 -2.32
CA LYS A 222 -15.92 -12.22 -3.49
C LYS A 222 -17.19 -11.35 -3.37
N ASP A 223 -18.12 -11.74 -2.50
CA ASP A 223 -19.41 -11.03 -2.30
C ASP A 223 -19.47 -10.27 -0.96
N ILE A 224 -18.35 -10.18 -0.23
CA ILE A 224 -18.30 -9.48 1.05
C ILE A 224 -18.16 -7.98 0.84
N SER A 225 -18.96 -7.22 1.58
CA SER A 225 -18.74 -5.80 1.85
C SER A 225 -18.16 -5.68 3.26
N TYR A 226 -16.90 -5.28 3.36
CA TYR A 226 -16.24 -5.09 4.66
C TYR A 226 -16.70 -3.78 5.30
N VAL A 227 -16.71 -3.71 6.63
CA VAL A 227 -17.00 -2.50 7.39
C VAL A 227 -15.67 -1.97 7.91
N ALA A 228 -14.96 -1.27 7.04
CA ALA A 228 -13.66 -0.69 7.36
C ALA A 228 -13.77 0.77 7.79
N ASP A 229 -12.93 1.17 8.74
CA ASP A 229 -12.56 2.54 9.02
C ASP A 229 -11.20 2.87 8.37
N ALA A 230 -10.75 4.12 8.51
CA ALA A 230 -9.48 4.58 7.95
C ALA A 230 -8.32 3.62 8.25
N GLY A 231 -8.16 3.18 9.50
CA GLY A 231 -7.06 2.32 9.89
C GLY A 231 -7.41 0.86 10.06
N SER A 232 -8.50 0.36 9.48
CA SER A 232 -8.73 -1.09 9.37
C SER A 232 -8.77 -1.58 7.93
N ALA A 233 -9.01 -0.72 6.94
CA ALA A 233 -9.04 -1.15 5.53
C ALA A 233 -7.71 -1.71 5.02
N MET A 234 -6.58 -1.16 5.46
CA MET A 234 -5.26 -1.67 5.06
C MET A 234 -4.96 -3.09 5.57
N TYR A 235 -5.73 -3.59 6.56
CA TYR A 235 -5.63 -5.00 6.97
C TYR A 235 -6.08 -5.96 5.86
N LEU A 236 -7.03 -5.55 5.02
CA LEU A 236 -7.55 -6.37 3.93
C LEU A 236 -6.47 -6.67 2.89
N THR A 237 -5.77 -5.62 2.43
CA THR A 237 -4.73 -5.77 1.41
C THR A 237 -3.44 -6.32 2.01
N ARG A 238 -3.04 -5.90 3.21
CA ARG A 238 -1.84 -6.42 3.89
C ARG A 238 -1.95 -7.90 4.24
N GLY A 239 -3.08 -8.34 4.79
CA GLY A 239 -3.30 -9.74 5.15
C GLY A 239 -3.23 -10.68 3.95
N MET A 240 -3.57 -10.16 2.76
CA MET A 240 -3.54 -10.90 1.50
C MET A 240 -2.17 -10.98 0.84
N TYR A 241 -1.19 -10.20 1.29
CA TYR A 241 0.11 -10.15 0.63
C TYR A 241 0.75 -11.54 0.36
N PRO A 242 0.84 -12.47 1.34
CA PRO A 242 1.39 -13.79 1.06
C PRO A 242 0.58 -14.59 0.03
N MET A 243 -0.75 -14.44 0.05
CA MET A 243 -1.65 -15.15 -0.85
C MET A 243 -1.56 -14.62 -2.28
N VAL A 244 -1.41 -13.30 -2.42
CA VAL A 244 -1.18 -12.63 -3.71
C VAL A 244 0.19 -13.00 -4.27
N CYS A 245 1.25 -13.09 -3.44
CA CYS A 245 2.55 -13.62 -3.85
C CYS A 245 2.45 -15.06 -4.39
N ALA A 246 1.61 -15.89 -3.77
CA ALA A 246 1.38 -17.25 -4.23
C ALA A 246 0.70 -17.30 -5.61
N TYR A 247 -0.32 -16.45 -5.81
CA TYR A 247 -0.99 -16.31 -7.09
C TYR A 247 -0.04 -15.82 -8.19
N ASP A 248 0.73 -14.76 -7.91
CA ASP A 248 1.75 -14.19 -8.79
C ASP A 248 2.80 -15.23 -9.24
N MET A 249 3.26 -16.10 -8.32
CA MET A 249 4.15 -17.21 -8.63
C MET A 249 3.53 -18.33 -9.47
N LEU A 250 2.21 -18.44 -9.56
CA LEU A 250 1.55 -19.59 -10.16
C LEU A 250 0.71 -19.23 -11.41
N ILE A 251 0.41 -17.96 -11.64
CA ILE A 251 -0.43 -17.51 -12.77
C ILE A 251 0.19 -17.84 -14.12
N SER A 252 1.52 -17.74 -14.24
CA SER A 252 2.27 -18.01 -15.47
C SER A 252 2.57 -19.50 -15.72
N GLU A 253 2.28 -20.38 -14.74
CA GLU A 253 2.66 -21.80 -14.79
C GLU A 253 1.58 -22.70 -15.41
N ASN A 254 0.47 -22.11 -15.90
CA ASN A 254 -0.63 -22.82 -16.56
C ASN A 254 -1.22 -23.98 -15.74
N ILE A 255 -1.29 -23.81 -14.41
CA ILE A 255 -1.87 -24.79 -13.47
C ILE A 255 -3.30 -24.41 -13.06
N MET A 256 -3.65 -23.12 -13.12
CA MET A 256 -4.98 -22.61 -12.79
C MET A 256 -5.92 -22.64 -13.99
N SER A 257 -7.18 -23.03 -13.76
CA SER A 257 -8.24 -22.87 -14.75
C SER A 257 -8.63 -21.40 -14.92
N ASP A 258 -9.26 -21.05 -16.04
CA ASP A 258 -9.76 -19.68 -16.27
C ASP A 258 -10.85 -19.29 -15.26
N GLU A 259 -11.68 -20.25 -14.82
CA GLU A 259 -12.67 -20.02 -13.77
C GLU A 259 -12.00 -19.70 -12.44
N THR A 260 -10.96 -20.45 -12.07
CA THR A 260 -10.18 -20.20 -10.85
C THR A 260 -9.53 -18.81 -10.90
N LYS A 261 -8.89 -18.44 -12.01
CA LYS A 261 -8.31 -17.11 -12.21
C LYS A 261 -9.37 -16.02 -12.02
N LYS A 262 -10.53 -16.18 -12.68
CA LYS A 262 -11.64 -15.23 -12.57
C LYS A 262 -12.12 -15.07 -11.13
N ASN A 263 -12.32 -16.16 -10.39
CA ASN A 263 -12.75 -16.10 -8.99
C ASN A 263 -11.75 -15.30 -8.13
N ILE A 264 -10.46 -15.50 -8.35
CA ILE A 264 -9.39 -14.81 -7.61
C ILE A 264 -9.36 -13.32 -7.99
N THR A 265 -9.41 -12.99 -9.27
CA THR A 265 -9.40 -11.59 -9.72
C THR A 265 -10.66 -10.84 -9.31
N ASP A 266 -11.83 -11.48 -9.33
CA ASP A 266 -13.08 -10.89 -8.82
C ASP A 266 -12.94 -10.54 -7.33
N TRP A 267 -12.27 -11.39 -6.55
CA TRP A 267 -12.00 -11.10 -5.15
C TRP A 267 -10.98 -9.97 -4.96
N PHE A 268 -9.93 -9.89 -5.78
CA PHE A 268 -9.00 -8.76 -5.75
C PHE A 268 -9.71 -7.42 -6.02
N GLN A 269 -10.73 -7.40 -6.87
CA GLN A 269 -11.55 -6.21 -7.11
C GLN A 269 -12.35 -5.76 -5.88
N VAL A 270 -12.76 -6.70 -5.01
CA VAL A 270 -13.35 -6.35 -3.70
C VAL A 270 -12.32 -5.60 -2.85
N LEU A 271 -11.11 -6.14 -2.72
CA LEU A 271 -10.05 -5.53 -1.91
C LEU A 271 -9.64 -4.16 -2.44
N TYR A 272 -9.54 -4.03 -3.77
CA TYR A 272 -9.28 -2.76 -4.45
C TYR A 272 -10.34 -1.72 -4.09
N ARG A 273 -11.62 -2.08 -4.23
CA ARG A 273 -12.74 -1.17 -3.91
C ARG A 273 -12.67 -0.68 -2.46
N GLU A 274 -12.48 -1.59 -1.50
CA GLU A 274 -12.40 -1.23 -0.08
C GLU A 274 -11.17 -0.35 0.22
N GLY A 275 -10.01 -0.63 -0.40
CA GLY A 275 -8.81 0.21 -0.30
C GLY A 275 -9.06 1.64 -0.80
N MET A 276 -9.64 1.78 -1.99
CA MET A 276 -9.93 3.10 -2.57
C MET A 276 -10.94 3.92 -1.77
N ILE A 277 -11.90 3.28 -1.09
CA ILE A 277 -12.84 3.96 -0.17
C ILE A 277 -12.10 4.51 1.05
N SER A 278 -11.13 3.75 1.59
CA SER A 278 -10.42 4.10 2.81
C SER A 278 -9.55 5.36 2.70
N ILE A 279 -9.05 5.70 1.51
CA ILE A 279 -8.26 6.93 1.30
C ILE A 279 -9.03 8.16 1.77
N ASN A 280 -10.33 8.24 1.47
CA ASN A 280 -11.16 9.35 1.91
C ASN A 280 -11.35 9.35 3.44
N LEU A 281 -11.40 8.17 4.07
CA LEU A 281 -11.54 8.03 5.53
C LEU A 281 -10.29 8.52 6.27
N TRP A 282 -9.10 8.39 5.66
CA TRP A 282 -7.85 8.95 6.20
C TRP A 282 -7.86 10.48 6.20
N GLU A 283 -8.32 11.09 5.11
CA GLU A 283 -8.43 12.54 5.01
C GLU A 283 -9.47 13.09 5.97
N ASP A 284 -10.66 12.48 6.00
CA ASP A 284 -11.79 12.90 6.84
C ASP A 284 -11.46 12.83 8.35
N ASN A 285 -10.52 11.96 8.76
CA ASN A 285 -10.09 11.82 10.15
C ASN A 285 -8.76 12.52 10.49
N ASP A 286 -8.28 13.38 9.58
CA ASP A 286 -7.01 14.12 9.69
C ASP A 286 -5.83 13.19 9.99
N TYR A 287 -5.78 12.05 9.30
CA TYR A 287 -4.73 11.04 9.42
C TYR A 287 -4.48 10.63 10.88
N PHE A 288 -5.52 10.21 11.58
CA PHE A 288 -5.49 9.93 13.03
C PHE A 288 -4.99 11.09 13.89
N ASN A 289 -5.59 12.27 13.71
CA ASN A 289 -5.26 13.48 14.44
C ASN A 289 -3.76 13.82 14.28
N LYS A 290 -3.36 14.02 13.01
CA LYS A 290 -2.05 14.52 12.56
C LYS A 290 -0.91 13.50 12.59
N GLN A 291 -1.21 12.20 12.47
CA GLN A 291 -0.22 11.15 12.25
C GLN A 291 -0.04 10.92 10.75
N TYR A 292 0.47 11.94 10.06
CA TYR A 292 0.52 11.99 8.59
C TYR A 292 1.40 10.91 7.95
N TYR A 293 2.33 10.32 8.70
CA TYR A 293 3.20 9.23 8.26
C TYR A 293 3.20 8.11 9.32
N GLN A 294 3.00 6.86 8.91
CA GLN A 294 2.97 5.69 9.82
C GLN A 294 2.77 4.38 9.05
N ASN A 295 3.05 3.27 9.72
CA ASN A 295 2.88 1.90 9.22
C ASN A 295 1.51 1.60 8.59
N HIS A 296 0.38 2.18 9.04
CA HIS A 296 -0.91 1.90 8.36
C HIS A 296 -0.96 2.51 6.97
N LEU A 297 -0.46 3.73 6.78
CA LEU A 297 -0.43 4.39 5.47
C LEU A 297 0.53 3.65 4.53
N VAL A 298 1.69 3.24 5.04
CA VAL A 298 2.63 2.41 4.28
C VAL A 298 2.03 1.06 3.91
N ALA A 299 1.34 0.39 4.84
CA ALA A 299 0.64 -0.87 4.56
C ALA A 299 -0.46 -0.68 3.50
N HIS A 300 -1.19 0.44 3.57
CA HIS A 300 -2.22 0.79 2.60
C HIS A 300 -1.61 0.95 1.21
N SER A 301 -0.60 1.82 1.07
CA SER A 301 0.07 2.08 -0.21
C SER A 301 0.72 0.82 -0.78
N MET A 302 1.37 0.00 0.06
CA MET A 302 1.92 -1.30 -0.31
C MET A 302 0.85 -2.21 -0.90
N GLY A 303 -0.33 -2.28 -0.27
CA GLY A 303 -1.44 -3.10 -0.71
C GLY A 303 -2.05 -2.65 -2.04
N ILE A 304 -2.16 -1.33 -2.26
CA ILE A 304 -2.65 -0.77 -3.53
C ILE A 304 -1.67 -1.05 -4.67
N LEU A 305 -0.36 -0.83 -4.44
CA LEU A 305 0.68 -1.18 -5.41
C LEU A 305 0.64 -2.67 -5.77
N MET A 306 0.56 -3.54 -4.76
CA MET A 306 0.48 -4.98 -4.95
C MET A 306 -0.72 -5.38 -5.84
N LEU A 307 -1.89 -4.78 -5.61
CA LEU A 307 -3.07 -5.03 -6.42
C LEU A 307 -2.87 -4.54 -7.86
N GLY A 308 -2.28 -3.34 -8.05
CA GLY A 308 -1.96 -2.84 -9.39
C GLY A 308 -1.02 -3.76 -10.16
N LEU A 309 0.03 -4.25 -9.51
CA LEU A 309 1.01 -5.16 -10.11
C LEU A 309 0.40 -6.53 -10.44
N VAL A 310 -0.41 -7.11 -9.56
CA VAL A 310 -0.96 -8.46 -9.80
C VAL A 310 -2.07 -8.48 -10.86
N THR A 311 -2.66 -7.31 -11.17
CA THR A 311 -3.71 -7.17 -12.18
C THR A 311 -3.25 -6.43 -13.43
N ASP A 312 -1.95 -6.19 -13.59
CA ASP A 312 -1.36 -5.42 -14.70
C ASP A 312 -2.02 -4.04 -14.93
N ASP A 313 -2.40 -3.34 -13.85
CA ASP A 313 -3.09 -2.05 -13.89
C ASP A 313 -2.09 -0.89 -13.72
N ASP A 314 -1.60 -0.36 -14.85
CA ASP A 314 -0.69 0.79 -14.89
C ASP A 314 -1.23 2.04 -14.18
N GLU A 315 -2.55 2.25 -14.19
CA GLU A 315 -3.15 3.44 -13.58
C GLU A 315 -3.14 3.32 -12.07
N LEU A 316 -3.39 2.11 -11.55
CA LEU A 316 -3.30 1.81 -10.14
C LEU A 316 -1.85 1.82 -9.64
N VAL A 317 -0.91 1.31 -10.43
CA VAL A 317 0.52 1.36 -10.11
C VAL A 317 1.01 2.81 -10.03
N GLN A 318 0.69 3.65 -11.03
CA GLN A 318 1.01 5.07 -10.99
C GLN A 318 0.37 5.74 -9.76
N PHE A 319 -0.91 5.46 -9.51
CA PHE A 319 -1.63 5.99 -8.35
C PHE A 319 -0.95 5.64 -7.02
N ALA A 320 -0.43 4.42 -6.90
CA ALA A 320 0.25 3.97 -5.70
C ALA A 320 1.64 4.61 -5.54
N ILE A 321 2.39 4.79 -6.62
CA ILE A 321 3.81 5.18 -6.56
C ILE A 321 4.04 6.69 -6.58
N ASP A 322 3.34 7.42 -7.45
CA ASP A 322 3.59 8.83 -7.74
C ASP A 322 2.35 9.44 -8.39
N SER A 323 1.48 10.06 -7.61
CA SER A 323 0.23 10.62 -8.15
C SER A 323 -0.26 11.80 -7.34
N PRO A 324 -0.59 12.94 -7.99
CA PRO A 324 -1.16 14.07 -7.29
C PRO A 324 -2.58 13.81 -6.76
N ALA A 325 -3.22 12.73 -7.19
CA ALA A 325 -4.51 12.26 -6.66
C ALA A 325 -4.35 11.35 -5.43
N ASN A 326 -3.12 10.99 -5.05
CA ASN A 326 -2.79 10.21 -3.87
C ASN A 326 -1.79 10.98 -2.99
N PRO A 327 -2.24 11.75 -1.99
CA PRO A 327 -1.34 12.51 -1.13
C PRO A 327 -0.47 11.65 -0.22
N ARG A 328 -0.56 10.31 -0.28
CA ARG A 328 0.25 9.35 0.48
C ARG A 328 0.74 8.22 -0.43
N ASP A 329 1.16 8.56 -1.63
CA ASP A 329 1.85 7.63 -2.52
C ASP A 329 3.21 7.18 -1.96
N VAL A 330 3.83 6.20 -2.60
CA VAL A 330 5.08 5.60 -2.12
C VAL A 330 6.21 6.62 -2.03
N LYS A 331 6.36 7.54 -3.00
CA LYS A 331 7.43 8.54 -2.98
C LYS A 331 7.24 9.53 -1.83
N GLU A 332 6.01 9.98 -1.61
CA GLU A 332 5.65 10.84 -0.48
C GLU A 332 5.88 10.13 0.86
N LEU A 333 5.50 8.86 0.97
CA LEU A 333 5.73 8.08 2.19
C LEU A 333 7.23 7.81 2.45
N LEU A 334 8.05 7.62 1.41
CA LEU A 334 9.49 7.50 1.55
C LEU A 334 10.11 8.80 2.09
N SER A 335 9.70 9.95 1.58
CA SER A 335 10.18 11.25 2.05
C SER A 335 9.67 11.56 3.47
N GLY A 336 8.38 11.35 3.75
CA GLY A 336 7.79 11.72 5.02
C GLY A 336 8.01 10.75 6.18
N CYS A 337 8.27 9.46 5.90
CA CYS A 337 8.57 8.49 6.96
C CYS A 337 10.04 8.54 7.41
N ILE A 338 10.99 8.96 6.59
CA ILE A 338 12.41 8.86 6.92
C ILE A 338 12.88 10.20 7.47
N LEU A 339 13.25 10.22 8.74
CA LEU A 339 13.72 11.42 9.41
C LEU A 339 15.17 11.72 9.01
N MET A 340 15.44 13.01 8.86
CA MET A 340 16.74 13.61 8.55
C MET A 340 17.22 14.48 9.72
N ASP A 341 18.52 14.79 9.74
CA ASP A 341 19.08 15.65 10.79
C ASP A 341 18.49 17.06 10.73
N GLY A 342 17.92 17.52 11.85
CA GLY A 342 17.28 18.83 11.95
C GLY A 342 15.77 18.84 11.72
N ASP A 343 15.18 17.69 11.39
CA ASP A 343 13.73 17.56 11.28
C ASP A 343 13.03 17.82 12.61
N THR A 344 11.82 18.37 12.50
CA THR A 344 11.00 18.67 13.68
C THR A 344 10.45 17.36 14.25
N PRO A 345 10.62 17.10 15.57
CA PRO A 345 10.02 15.96 16.24
C PRO A 345 8.50 15.93 16.05
N CYS A 346 7.89 14.74 16.11
CA CYS A 346 6.43 14.69 16.13
C CYS A 346 5.90 15.41 17.37
N SER A 347 4.79 16.14 17.20
CA SER A 347 4.13 16.87 18.29
C SER A 347 3.67 15.99 19.46
N ARG A 348 3.63 14.67 19.28
CA ARG A 348 3.26 13.67 20.31
C ARG A 348 4.46 13.08 21.07
N GLU A 349 5.69 13.44 20.72
CA GLU A 349 6.88 12.97 21.43
C GLU A 349 6.99 13.59 22.82
N LYS A 350 7.67 12.90 23.75
CA LYS A 350 7.87 13.42 25.11
C LYS A 350 8.68 14.71 25.06
N ALA A 351 8.28 15.68 25.87
CA ALA A 351 9.07 16.88 26.08
C ALA A 351 10.48 16.48 26.57
N GLY A 352 11.52 16.97 25.89
CA GLY A 352 12.91 16.65 26.20
C GLY A 352 13.43 15.33 25.60
N SER A 353 12.64 14.63 24.77
CA SER A 353 13.14 13.54 23.95
C SER A 353 14.34 13.99 23.09
N ALA A 354 15.24 13.06 22.81
CA ALA A 354 16.33 13.30 21.88
C ALA A 354 15.77 13.70 20.49
N PRO A 355 16.41 14.67 19.80
CA PRO A 355 15.98 15.04 18.45
C PRO A 355 16.09 13.85 17.49
N PRO A 356 15.26 13.80 16.44
CA PRO A 356 15.45 12.86 15.33
C PRO A 356 16.87 12.91 14.77
N VAL A 357 17.37 11.75 14.36
CA VAL A 357 18.60 11.64 13.59
C VAL A 357 18.34 10.93 12.27
N LYS A 358 19.22 11.19 11.30
CA LYS A 358 19.14 10.59 9.96
C LYS A 358 18.96 9.08 10.01
N GLY A 359 17.94 8.59 9.30
CA GLY A 359 17.62 7.17 9.16
C GLY A 359 16.62 6.66 10.19
N GLU A 360 16.28 7.45 11.21
CA GLU A 360 15.11 7.15 12.04
C GLU A 360 13.82 7.19 11.21
N ILE A 361 12.81 6.44 11.65
CA ILE A 361 11.51 6.41 10.99
C ILE A 361 10.48 7.17 11.84
N TYR A 362 9.78 8.10 11.21
CA TYR A 362 8.53 8.64 11.71
C TYR A 362 7.47 7.54 11.69
N ASP A 363 6.99 7.16 12.88
CA ASP A 363 5.84 6.28 13.06
C ASP A 363 5.02 6.71 14.28
N ARG A 364 3.69 6.48 14.22
CA ARG A 364 2.74 6.78 15.30
C ARG A 364 3.11 6.23 16.68
N TYR A 365 3.91 5.16 16.76
CA TYR A 365 4.33 4.55 18.02
C TYR A 365 5.77 4.89 18.41
N ARG A 366 6.49 5.69 17.62
CA ARG A 366 7.72 6.36 18.10
C ARG A 366 7.40 7.24 19.32
N HIS A 367 6.14 7.56 19.60
CA HIS A 367 5.69 8.50 20.64
C HIS A 367 5.37 7.85 21.99
N ASP A 368 5.06 8.67 23.00
CA ASP A 368 4.59 8.23 24.33
C ASP A 368 3.23 7.54 24.25
N THR A 369 3.26 6.28 23.85
CA THR A 369 2.09 5.46 23.64
C THR A 369 2.27 4.19 24.46
N GLY A 370 1.33 3.91 25.36
CA GLY A 370 1.35 2.65 26.09
C GLY A 370 1.00 1.51 25.12
N PRO A 371 1.81 0.44 25.00
CA PRO A 371 3.13 0.14 25.59
C PRO A 371 4.32 0.66 24.73
N LEU A 372 5.50 0.81 25.34
CA LEU A 372 6.80 1.10 24.66
C LEU A 372 7.01 0.16 23.45
N LYS A 373 6.75 0.66 22.24
CA LYS A 373 6.75 -0.10 20.98
C LYS A 373 7.35 0.70 19.81
N GLY A 374 8.13 1.73 20.10
CA GLY A 374 8.75 2.59 19.08
C GLY A 374 9.60 1.79 18.09
N LEU A 375 10.53 0.97 18.58
CA LEU A 375 11.37 0.10 17.73
C LEU A 375 10.53 -0.89 16.92
N GLN A 376 9.53 -1.51 17.56
CA GLN A 376 8.69 -2.50 16.90
C GLN A 376 7.96 -1.91 15.69
N TYR A 377 7.37 -0.72 15.82
CA TYR A 377 6.58 -0.13 14.75
C TYR A 377 7.41 0.62 13.71
N THR A 378 8.53 1.23 14.10
CA THR A 378 9.49 1.76 13.13
C THR A 378 10.06 0.64 12.27
N HIS A 379 10.34 -0.53 12.86
CA HIS A 379 10.75 -1.70 12.10
C HIS A 379 9.62 -2.31 11.24
N LEU A 380 8.36 -2.27 11.69
CA LEU A 380 7.23 -2.62 10.84
C LEU A 380 7.14 -1.69 9.62
N THR A 381 7.29 -0.37 9.81
CA THR A 381 7.33 0.60 8.71
C THR A 381 8.49 0.34 7.76
N LEU A 382 9.71 0.06 8.28
CA LEU A 382 10.86 -0.32 7.45
C LEU A 382 10.55 -1.58 6.62
N THR A 383 9.94 -2.58 7.24
CA THR A 383 9.53 -3.83 6.58
C THR A 383 8.59 -3.54 5.41
N LEU A 384 7.55 -2.72 5.64
CA LEU A 384 6.54 -2.41 4.64
C LEU A 384 7.11 -1.54 3.50
N LEU A 385 7.90 -0.50 3.81
CA LEU A 385 8.57 0.33 2.79
C LEU A 385 9.52 -0.50 1.92
N SER A 386 10.30 -1.39 2.54
CA SER A 386 11.23 -2.25 1.81
C SER A 386 10.52 -3.32 0.99
N THR A 387 9.37 -3.82 1.47
CA THR A 387 8.52 -4.74 0.70
C THR A 387 7.97 -4.03 -0.55
N THR A 388 7.51 -2.79 -0.40
CA THR A 388 7.12 -1.92 -1.52
C THR A 388 8.28 -1.68 -2.49
N ALA A 389 9.46 -1.32 -1.98
CA ALA A 389 10.64 -1.08 -2.80
C ALA A 389 11.07 -2.34 -3.58
N ARG A 390 10.93 -3.53 -2.98
CA ARG A 390 11.18 -4.80 -3.66
C ARG A 390 10.19 -5.08 -4.79
N MET A 391 8.90 -4.84 -4.58
CA MET A 391 7.90 -4.94 -5.66
C MET A 391 8.26 -4.00 -6.81
N CYS A 392 8.65 -2.76 -6.54
CA CYS A 392 9.10 -1.82 -7.57
C CYS A 392 10.38 -2.31 -8.28
N TYR A 393 11.39 -2.74 -7.52
CA TYR A 393 12.68 -3.19 -8.05
C TYR A 393 12.49 -4.37 -9.02
N ASN A 394 11.70 -5.35 -8.61
CA ASN A 394 11.39 -6.51 -9.44
C ASN A 394 10.69 -6.12 -10.74
N ASN A 395 9.99 -4.99 -10.78
CA ASN A 395 9.27 -4.47 -11.95
C ASN A 395 10.01 -3.32 -12.66
N GLY A 396 11.31 -3.15 -12.42
CA GLY A 396 12.17 -2.22 -13.17
C GLY A 396 12.33 -0.82 -12.57
N LEU A 397 11.79 -0.56 -11.38
CA LEU A 397 11.93 0.72 -10.67
C LEU A 397 12.71 0.55 -9.36
N ASP A 398 13.97 1.00 -9.35
CA ASP A 398 14.84 0.85 -8.18
C ASP A 398 14.58 1.91 -7.10
N LEU A 399 13.67 1.59 -6.17
CA LEU A 399 13.40 2.40 -4.99
C LEU A 399 14.41 2.21 -3.84
N PHE A 400 15.30 1.21 -3.91
CA PHE A 400 16.40 1.09 -2.94
C PHE A 400 17.50 2.12 -3.24
N ALA A 401 17.75 2.40 -4.53
CA ALA A 401 18.65 3.47 -4.97
C ALA A 401 18.00 4.88 -4.97
N TYR A 402 16.67 4.96 -4.90
CA TYR A 402 15.96 6.24 -4.93
C TYR A 402 16.30 7.12 -3.72
N THR A 403 16.61 8.38 -3.99
CA THR A 403 16.79 9.42 -2.97
C THR A 403 15.71 10.48 -3.18
N ALA A 404 14.89 10.72 -2.16
CA ALA A 404 13.86 11.75 -2.20
C ALA A 404 14.48 13.17 -2.26
N PRO A 405 13.71 14.20 -2.69
CA PRO A 405 14.26 15.54 -2.94
C PRO A 405 15.00 16.18 -1.75
N THR A 406 14.62 15.83 -0.52
CA THR A 406 15.23 16.33 0.73
C THR A 406 16.35 15.42 1.27
N GLY A 407 16.64 14.31 0.59
CA GLY A 407 17.81 13.47 0.83
C GLY A 407 17.50 12.13 1.47
N GLU A 408 16.23 11.78 1.71
CA GLU A 408 15.83 10.52 2.34
C GLU A 408 16.11 9.32 1.43
N ASN A 409 16.62 8.24 2.03
CA ASN A 409 16.88 6.99 1.33
C ASN A 409 16.74 5.82 2.31
N LEU A 410 16.19 4.69 1.84
CA LEU A 410 15.93 3.51 2.66
C LEU A 410 17.18 2.92 3.32
N ARG A 411 18.35 3.07 2.69
CA ARG A 411 19.64 2.63 3.24
C ARG A 411 19.89 3.19 4.64
N TYR A 412 19.58 4.46 4.86
CA TYR A 412 19.82 5.09 6.17
C TYR A 412 19.01 4.42 7.28
N CYS A 413 17.80 3.95 6.99
CA CYS A 413 16.98 3.22 7.96
C CYS A 413 17.58 1.86 8.31
N PHE A 414 18.02 1.09 7.30
CA PHE A 414 18.72 -0.17 7.58
C PHE A 414 19.99 0.07 8.41
N GLU A 415 20.82 1.04 8.04
CA GLU A 415 22.06 1.33 8.77
C GLU A 415 21.80 1.84 10.20
N TYR A 416 20.77 2.65 10.39
CA TYR A 416 20.42 3.18 11.71
C TYR A 416 19.93 2.08 12.65
N TYR A 417 18.96 1.26 12.20
CA TYR A 417 18.28 0.29 13.04
C TYR A 417 19.08 -1.01 13.24
N SER A 418 20.05 -1.33 12.37
CA SER A 418 20.82 -2.60 12.47
C SER A 418 21.54 -2.76 13.80
N ASP A 419 22.04 -1.65 14.36
CA ASP A 419 22.79 -1.66 15.61
C ASP A 419 21.96 -2.12 16.80
N PHE A 420 20.69 -1.73 16.87
CA PHE A 420 19.79 -2.17 17.94
C PHE A 420 19.70 -3.69 17.95
N TYR A 421 19.42 -4.33 16.82
CA TYR A 421 19.29 -5.78 16.72
C TYR A 421 20.62 -6.54 16.87
N ARG A 422 21.73 -5.88 16.53
CA ARG A 422 23.07 -6.45 16.67
C ARG A 422 23.53 -6.45 18.12
N SER A 423 23.28 -5.38 18.87
CA SER A 423 23.62 -5.28 20.29
C SER A 423 22.55 -5.87 21.21
N MET A 424 21.32 -6.04 20.70
CA MET A 424 20.13 -6.28 21.51
C MET A 424 19.98 -5.26 22.63
N ASP A 425 20.26 -3.99 22.32
CA ASP A 425 20.23 -2.87 23.27
C ASP A 425 19.42 -1.70 22.72
N SER A 426 18.23 -1.49 23.29
CA SER A 426 17.34 -0.36 22.97
C SER A 426 17.90 1.02 23.36
N CYS A 427 18.95 1.08 24.16
CA CYS A 427 19.61 2.32 24.59
C CYS A 427 20.82 2.74 23.75
N ILE A 428 21.28 1.90 22.81
CA ILE A 428 22.61 2.02 22.18
C ILE A 428 22.87 3.32 21.38
N LYS A 429 21.81 4.04 20.98
CA LYS A 429 21.89 5.30 20.21
C LYS A 429 21.66 6.52 21.12
N SER A 430 20.67 7.35 20.79
CA SER A 430 20.32 8.57 21.54
C SER A 430 19.65 8.30 22.89
N GLY A 431 19.43 7.03 23.24
CA GLY A 431 18.63 6.61 24.39
C GLY A 431 17.12 6.79 24.20
N TYR A 432 16.66 7.24 23.03
CA TYR A 432 15.23 7.50 22.76
C TYR A 432 14.36 6.26 22.99
N TYR A 433 14.83 5.09 22.56
CA TYR A 433 14.09 3.82 22.68
C TYR A 433 14.39 3.05 23.97
N CYS A 434 15.09 3.65 24.93
CA CYS A 434 15.46 2.98 26.17
C CYS A 434 14.26 2.34 26.89
N GLY A 435 14.40 1.05 27.23
CA GLY A 435 13.36 0.27 27.90
C GLY A 435 12.59 -0.67 26.96
N GLU A 436 12.88 -0.64 25.66
CA GLU A 436 12.25 -1.50 24.66
C GLU A 436 12.99 -2.81 24.38
N THR A 437 14.13 -3.05 25.03
CA THR A 437 14.97 -4.24 24.75
C THR A 437 14.18 -5.56 24.81
N GLU A 438 13.28 -5.73 25.79
CA GLU A 438 12.49 -6.96 25.91
C GLU A 438 11.42 -7.14 24.82
N ARG A 439 11.09 -6.08 24.09
CA ARG A 439 10.14 -6.10 22.96
C ARG A 439 10.80 -6.46 21.65
N MET A 440 12.09 -6.22 21.54
CA MET A 440 12.83 -6.50 20.31
C MET A 440 12.71 -7.98 19.94
N THR A 441 12.60 -8.26 18.65
CA THR A 441 12.44 -9.61 18.07
C THR A 441 11.08 -10.28 18.36
N LYS A 442 10.08 -9.55 18.86
CA LYS A 442 8.74 -10.09 19.20
C LYS A 442 7.63 -9.46 18.35
N ALA A 443 6.51 -10.19 18.23
CA ALA A 443 5.27 -9.68 17.63
C ALA A 443 5.45 -9.02 16.25
N GLY A 444 6.13 -9.72 15.35
CA GLY A 444 6.37 -9.27 13.97
C GLY A 444 7.64 -8.45 13.79
N ASP A 445 8.30 -8.03 14.88
CA ASP A 445 9.66 -7.51 14.84
C ASP A 445 10.63 -8.68 14.57
N ASN A 446 11.16 -8.79 13.36
CA ASN A 446 12.05 -9.89 12.98
C ASN A 446 13.32 -9.39 12.25
N PRO A 447 14.51 -9.46 12.88
CA PRO A 447 15.77 -8.98 12.27
C PRO A 447 16.17 -9.76 11.01
N GLY A 448 15.54 -10.91 10.73
CA GLY A 448 15.65 -11.60 9.45
C GLY A 448 15.28 -10.74 8.25
N MET A 449 14.49 -9.67 8.43
CA MET A 449 14.22 -8.67 7.39
C MET A 449 15.51 -8.04 6.81
N TYR A 450 16.60 -8.00 7.58
CA TYR A 450 17.90 -7.47 7.14
C TYR A 450 18.59 -8.32 6.07
N GLU A 451 18.08 -9.51 5.77
CA GLU A 451 18.49 -10.24 4.56
C GLU A 451 18.15 -9.43 3.30
N MET A 452 17.03 -8.71 3.30
CA MET A 452 16.70 -7.77 2.22
C MET A 452 17.67 -6.58 2.20
N GLY A 453 18.01 -6.03 3.36
CA GLY A 453 19.03 -4.98 3.48
C GLY A 453 20.39 -5.42 2.95
N LEU A 454 20.82 -6.65 3.25
CA LEU A 454 22.07 -7.23 2.75
C LEU A 454 22.07 -7.36 1.23
N ARG A 455 20.93 -7.76 0.64
CA ARG A 455 20.80 -7.91 -0.82
C ARG A 455 21.06 -6.59 -1.55
N TYR A 456 20.43 -5.52 -1.08
CA TYR A 456 20.42 -4.24 -1.80
C TYR A 456 21.51 -3.26 -1.35
N TYR A 457 22.09 -3.47 -0.15
CA TYR A 457 23.21 -2.68 0.37
C TYR A 457 24.34 -3.59 0.84
N PRO A 458 24.90 -4.46 -0.04
CA PRO A 458 25.91 -5.45 0.35
C PRO A 458 27.22 -4.80 0.83
N ASP A 459 27.46 -3.54 0.46
CA ASP A 459 28.61 -2.73 0.85
C ASP A 459 28.46 -2.13 2.27
N SER A 460 27.26 -2.15 2.85
CA SER A 460 26.96 -1.56 4.16
C SER A 460 27.52 -2.39 5.32
N GLU A 461 28.50 -1.82 6.03
CA GLU A 461 29.15 -2.48 7.17
C GLU A 461 28.21 -2.75 8.35
N PRO A 462 27.34 -1.83 8.81
CA PRO A 462 26.41 -2.10 9.91
C PRO A 462 25.46 -3.28 9.62
N ILE A 463 24.99 -3.39 8.37
CA ILE A 463 24.12 -4.50 7.95
C ILE A 463 24.90 -5.82 7.98
N ARG A 464 26.11 -5.87 7.39
CA ARG A 464 26.96 -7.07 7.45
C ARG A 464 27.27 -7.49 8.87
N GLN A 465 27.50 -6.54 9.77
CA GLN A 465 27.75 -6.84 11.18
C GLN A 465 26.54 -7.45 11.88
N LEU A 466 25.32 -6.99 11.58
CA LEU A 466 24.10 -7.62 12.09
C LEU A 466 23.91 -9.04 11.51
N ILE A 467 24.09 -9.20 10.20
CA ILE A 467 23.95 -10.52 9.56
C ILE A 467 24.91 -11.55 10.15
N ASN A 468 26.12 -11.12 10.50
CA ASN A 468 27.18 -11.97 11.06
C ASN A 468 27.22 -11.98 12.60
N SER A 469 26.28 -11.31 13.28
CA SER A 469 26.31 -11.16 14.75
C SER A 469 26.00 -12.45 15.50
N GLY A 470 25.25 -13.36 14.88
CA GLY A 470 24.66 -14.52 15.54
C GLY A 470 23.48 -14.20 16.47
N THR A 471 22.96 -12.95 16.49
CA THR A 471 21.83 -12.56 17.37
C THR A 471 20.50 -13.15 16.93
N PHE A 472 20.39 -13.59 15.67
CA PHE A 472 19.26 -14.36 15.19
C PHE A 472 19.73 -15.53 14.31
N ASN A 473 18.95 -16.59 14.26
CA ASN A 473 19.21 -17.73 13.41
C ASN A 473 18.67 -17.44 12.00
N ARG A 474 19.56 -17.28 11.02
CA ARG A 474 19.19 -16.96 9.65
C ARG A 474 18.40 -18.09 9.00
N GLU A 475 18.80 -19.34 9.24
CA GLU A 475 18.23 -20.53 8.59
C GLU A 475 16.76 -20.78 8.93
N SER A 476 16.35 -20.37 10.14
CA SER A 476 15.00 -20.58 10.68
C SER A 476 14.20 -19.29 10.85
N SER A 477 14.79 -18.12 10.55
CA SER A 477 14.06 -16.86 10.59
C SER A 477 12.94 -16.85 9.55
N TYR A 478 11.72 -16.56 10.03
CA TYR A 478 10.50 -16.64 9.26
C TYR A 478 9.58 -15.46 9.60
N MET A 479 8.98 -14.87 8.57
CA MET A 479 7.98 -13.81 8.71
C MET A 479 6.70 -14.23 8.02
N ASP A 480 5.53 -14.01 8.64
CA ASP A 480 4.24 -14.34 8.01
C ASP A 480 4.06 -13.61 6.67
N LEU A 481 4.61 -12.41 6.53
CA LEU A 481 4.56 -11.62 5.30
C LEU A 481 5.51 -12.16 4.21
N LEU A 482 6.76 -12.45 4.56
CA LEU A 482 7.85 -12.69 3.58
C LEU A 482 8.30 -14.16 3.48
N GLY A 483 7.93 -15.01 4.43
CA GLY A 483 8.40 -16.38 4.56
C GLY A 483 9.79 -16.46 5.18
N TYR A 484 10.56 -17.47 4.76
CA TYR A 484 11.94 -17.64 5.23
C TYR A 484 12.85 -16.55 4.63
N THR A 485 13.29 -15.61 5.46
CA THR A 485 13.96 -14.39 4.96
C THR A 485 15.35 -14.67 4.42
N ARG A 486 16.02 -15.76 4.84
CA ARG A 486 17.33 -16.14 4.30
C ARG A 486 17.34 -16.36 2.79
N LEU A 487 16.20 -16.72 2.20
CA LEU A 487 16.06 -16.87 0.75
C LEU A 487 16.11 -15.52 0.00
N LEU A 488 15.78 -14.40 0.65
CA LEU A 488 15.80 -13.07 0.03
C LEU A 488 17.23 -12.63 -0.31
N SER A 489 18.21 -13.01 0.50
CA SER A 489 19.64 -12.74 0.26
C SER A 489 20.37 -13.92 -0.38
N ALA A 490 19.66 -14.82 -1.06
CA ALA A 490 20.31 -15.79 -1.92
C ALA A 490 21.04 -15.03 -3.03
N GLU A 491 22.36 -15.17 -3.09
CA GLU A 491 23.20 -14.55 -4.11
C GLU A 491 22.73 -15.04 -5.49
N ILE A 492 22.47 -14.10 -6.40
CA ILE A 492 22.38 -14.43 -7.83
C ILE A 492 23.83 -14.46 -8.31
N ASN A 493 24.31 -15.61 -8.76
CA ASN A 493 25.59 -15.64 -9.47
C ASN A 493 25.34 -14.96 -10.83
N GLU A 494 25.86 -13.74 -11.01
CA GLU A 494 25.88 -13.06 -12.31
C GLU A 494 26.74 -13.79 -13.35
#